data_AF-A0A0C3F849-F1
#
_entry.id   AF-A0A0C3F849-F1
#
_cell.length_a   1.000
_cell.length_b   1.000
_cell.length_c   1.000
_cell.angle_alpha   90.00
_cell.angle_beta   90.00
_cell.angle_gamma   90.00
#
_symmetry.space_group_name_H-M   'P 1'
#
loop_
_entity.id
_entity.type
_entity.pdbx_description
1 polymer ?
#
loop_
_entity_poly.entity_id
_entity_poly.type
_entity_poly.pdbx_seq_one_letter_code
_entity_poly.pdbx_strand_id
1 'polypeptide(L)'
;MRPSSVYLGGLLWKVPWKLSPTRKANTRARLKKVDAVIEAVRSSGIQCVALDKALQLPKEHEMHPRDKYTMFSATTRGYRKGIHKMPKWTRLTHRVNPKGF
;
A
#
# COMPACT_ATOMS: atom_id res chain seq x y z
N MET A 1 -12.97 -45.82 11.51
CA MET A 1 -13.17 -44.87 10.39
C MET A 1 -12.19 -43.71 10.60
N ARG A 2 -11.19 -43.51 9.73
CA ARG A 2 -10.27 -42.36 9.84
C ARG A 2 -11.03 -41.10 9.38
N PRO A 3 -11.20 -40.07 10.22
CA PRO A 3 -11.82 -38.82 9.76
C PRO A 3 -10.97 -38.19 8.66
N SER A 4 -11.60 -37.79 7.54
CA SER A 4 -10.95 -37.06 6.46
C SER A 4 -10.75 -35.59 6.87
N SER A 5 -9.67 -34.99 6.37
CA SER A 5 -9.36 -33.58 6.61
C SER A 5 -10.54 -32.70 6.17
N VAL A 6 -11.11 -31.93 7.10
CA VAL A 6 -12.18 -30.96 6.82
C VAL A 6 -11.64 -29.95 5.80
N TYR A 7 -12.35 -29.77 4.68
CA TYR A 7 -12.02 -28.88 3.56
C TYR A 7 -11.26 -27.60 3.97
N LEU A 8 -9.93 -27.60 3.83
CA LEU A 8 -9.04 -26.45 4.02
C LEU A 8 -9.21 -25.43 2.88
N GLY A 9 -10.43 -24.93 2.66
CA GLY A 9 -10.74 -24.03 1.55
C GLY A 9 -12.23 -23.73 1.31
N GLY A 10 -13.15 -24.20 2.14
CA GLY A 10 -14.60 -24.01 1.92
C GLY A 10 -15.08 -22.55 2.03
N LEU A 11 -14.33 -21.68 2.72
CA LEU A 11 -14.66 -20.26 2.85
C LEU A 11 -14.10 -19.44 1.68
N LEU A 12 -14.99 -18.94 0.82
CA LEU A 12 -14.61 -18.12 -0.34
C LEU A 12 -14.37 -16.66 0.04
N TRP A 13 -13.10 -16.29 0.18
CA TRP A 13 -12.68 -14.89 0.26
C TRP A 13 -12.56 -14.28 -1.14
N LYS A 14 -13.66 -13.71 -1.66
CA LYS A 14 -13.71 -13.12 -3.02
C LYS A 14 -12.95 -11.79 -3.10
N VAL A 15 -11.62 -11.87 -3.09
CA VAL A 15 -10.72 -10.72 -3.26
C VAL A 15 -10.00 -10.83 -4.61
N PRO A 16 -10.21 -9.89 -5.55
CA PRO A 16 -9.59 -9.96 -6.86
C PRO A 16 -8.06 -9.80 -6.76
N TRP A 17 -7.33 -10.31 -7.75
CA TRP A 17 -5.87 -10.20 -7.77
C TRP A 17 -5.37 -8.78 -8.13
N LYS A 18 -6.18 -8.00 -8.85
CA LYS A 18 -5.88 -6.61 -9.28
C LYS A 18 -6.86 -5.57 -8.73
N LEU A 19 -6.42 -4.31 -8.64
CA LEU A 19 -7.31 -3.18 -8.40
C LEU A 19 -8.08 -2.81 -9.67
N SER A 20 -9.34 -2.38 -9.50
CA SER A 20 -10.09 -1.68 -10.54
C SER A 20 -9.52 -0.27 -10.78
N PRO A 21 -9.79 0.33 -11.97
CA PRO A 21 -9.36 1.70 -12.27
C PRO A 21 -9.84 2.74 -11.25
N THR A 22 -11.10 2.62 -10.81
CA THR A 22 -11.69 3.51 -9.79
C THR A 22 -10.95 3.42 -8.45
N ARG A 23 -10.59 2.20 -8.02
CA ARG A 23 -9.79 2.00 -6.80
C ARG A 23 -8.38 2.56 -6.94
N LYS A 24 -7.78 2.47 -8.14
CA LYS A 24 -6.48 3.11 -8.43
C LYS A 24 -6.58 4.63 -8.34
N ALA A 25 -7.64 5.24 -8.86
CA ALA A 25 -7.89 6.67 -8.73
C ALA A 25 -8.02 7.10 -7.26
N ASN A 26 -8.80 6.38 -6.46
CA ASN A 26 -8.93 6.63 -5.01
C ASN A 26 -7.60 6.48 -4.27
N THR A 27 -6.74 5.57 -4.71
CA THR A 27 -5.41 5.39 -4.12
C THR A 27 -4.51 6.60 -4.40
N ARG A 28 -4.48 7.08 -5.64
CA ARG A 28 -3.76 8.31 -6.01
C ARG A 28 -4.29 9.52 -5.23
N ALA A 29 -5.61 9.66 -5.11
CA ALA A 29 -6.22 10.74 -4.34
C ALA A 29 -5.80 10.70 -2.86
N ARG A 30 -5.75 9.51 -2.25
CA ARG A 30 -5.27 9.36 -0.85
C ARG A 30 -3.81 9.73 -0.70
N LEU A 31 -2.94 9.29 -1.61
CA LEU A 31 -1.51 9.65 -1.57
C LEU A 31 -1.32 11.17 -1.65
N LYS A 32 -2.00 11.83 -2.59
CA LYS A 32 -2.00 13.30 -2.71
C LYS A 32 -2.54 14.02 -1.48
N LYS A 33 -3.60 13.49 -0.85
CA LYS A 33 -4.12 14.06 0.40
C LYS A 33 -3.10 14.01 1.54
N VAL A 34 -2.37 12.90 1.66
CA VAL A 34 -1.29 12.78 2.66
C VAL A 34 -0.16 13.76 2.34
N ASP A 35 0.21 13.93 1.07
CA ASP A 35 1.22 14.92 0.65
C ASP A 35 0.81 16.34 1.04
N ALA A 36 -0.43 16.73 0.77
CA ALA A 36 -0.95 18.05 1.13
C ALA A 36 -0.93 18.31 2.65
N VAL A 37 -1.21 17.29 3.46
CA VAL A 37 -1.12 17.39 4.93
C VAL A 37 0.33 17.59 5.37
N ILE A 38 1.28 16.84 4.80
CA ILE A 38 2.71 16.99 5.10
C ILE A 38 3.18 18.41 4.73
N GLU A 39 2.75 18.92 3.58
CA GLU A 39 3.09 20.28 3.12
C GLU A 39 2.51 21.36 4.02
N ALA A 40 1.25 21.22 4.45
CA ALA A 40 0.62 22.17 5.37
C ALA A 40 1.30 22.19 6.75
N VAL A 41 1.71 21.02 7.26
CA VAL A 41 2.47 20.94 8.52
C VAL A 41 3.85 21.58 8.35
N ARG A 42 4.53 21.33 7.22
CA ARG A 42 5.81 21.98 6.92
C ARG A 42 5.68 23.50 6.84
N SER A 43 4.63 24.02 6.19
CA SER A 43 4.41 25.47 6.06
C SER A 43 4.06 26.14 7.38
N SER A 44 3.52 25.40 8.35
CA SER A 44 3.23 25.92 9.69
C SER A 44 4.48 26.20 10.54
N GLY A 45 5.66 25.75 10.10
CA GLY A 45 6.94 25.98 10.78
C GLY A 45 7.26 25.00 11.91
N ILE A 46 6.35 24.06 12.23
CA ILE A 46 6.56 23.04 13.26
C ILE A 46 7.67 22.07 12.83
N GLN A 47 8.69 21.91 13.67
CA GLN A 47 9.77 20.94 13.48
C GLN A 47 9.54 19.71 14.35
N CYS A 48 9.41 18.54 13.72
CA CYS A 48 9.19 17.27 14.41
C CYS A 48 10.02 16.17 13.74
N VAL A 49 10.56 15.23 14.52
CA VAL A 49 11.23 14.03 14.00
C VAL A 49 10.33 13.23 13.06
N ALA A 50 9.02 13.23 13.32
CA ALA A 50 8.04 12.60 12.43
C ALA A 50 7.92 13.31 11.07
N LEU A 51 8.06 14.64 11.05
CA LEU A 51 8.07 15.43 9.82
C LEU A 51 9.31 15.12 8.98
N ASP A 52 10.49 15.05 9.60
CA ASP A 52 11.74 14.71 8.89
C ASP A 52 11.65 13.35 8.21
N LYS A 53 11.12 12.34 8.92
CA LYS A 53 10.85 11.01 8.35
C LYS A 53 9.81 11.04 7.24
N ALA A 54 8.78 11.88 7.37
CA ALA A 54 7.75 12.01 6.35
C ALA A 54 8.27 12.69 5.07
N LEU A 55 9.21 13.63 5.20
CA LEU A 55 9.84 14.33 4.08
C LEU A 55 10.79 13.43 3.27
N GLN A 56 11.32 12.35 3.86
CA GLN A 56 12.11 11.34 3.15
C GLN A 56 11.27 10.46 2.22
N LEU A 57 9.94 10.43 2.41
CA LEU A 57 9.06 9.62 1.59
C LEU A 57 8.79 10.28 0.24
N PRO A 58 8.79 9.53 -0.88
CA PRO A 58 8.52 10.09 -2.21
C PRO A 58 7.08 10.58 -2.32
N LYS A 59 6.85 11.67 -3.06
CA LYS A 59 5.51 12.21 -3.34
C LYS A 59 4.77 11.36 -4.36
N GLU A 60 3.44 11.51 -4.44
CA GLU A 60 2.63 10.72 -5.36
C GLU A 60 3.10 10.79 -6.82
N HIS A 61 3.57 11.94 -7.29
CA HIS A 61 4.02 12.12 -8.67
C HIS A 61 5.40 11.51 -8.95
N GLU A 62 6.27 11.41 -7.94
CA GLU A 62 7.61 10.81 -8.03
C GLU A 62 7.55 9.28 -7.96
N MET A 63 6.50 8.74 -7.34
CA MET A 63 6.32 7.30 -7.21
C MET A 63 6.08 6.60 -8.56
N HIS A 64 6.77 5.49 -8.78
CA HIS A 64 6.54 4.64 -9.94
C HIS A 64 5.13 4.02 -9.91
N PRO A 65 4.39 3.91 -11.04
CA PRO A 65 3.03 3.36 -11.05
C PRO A 65 2.93 1.95 -10.46
N ARG A 66 3.98 1.14 -10.57
CA ARG A 66 4.05 -0.20 -9.98
C ARG A 66 3.97 -0.14 -8.45
N ASP A 67 4.68 0.77 -7.81
CA ASP A 67 4.75 0.87 -6.34
C ASP A 67 3.51 1.54 -5.74
N LYS A 68 2.76 2.31 -6.54
CA LYS A 68 1.44 2.85 -6.12
C LYS A 68 0.40 1.76 -5.86
N TYR A 69 0.47 0.64 -6.58
CA TYR A 69 -0.59 -0.36 -6.60
C TYR A 69 -0.12 -1.75 -6.13
N THR A 70 1.18 -1.95 -6.01
CA THR A 70 1.77 -3.22 -5.59
C THR A 70 2.83 -3.00 -4.52
N MET A 71 2.93 -3.97 -3.63
CA MET A 71 3.88 -4.02 -2.53
C MET A 71 4.75 -5.25 -2.67
N PHE A 72 5.93 -5.21 -2.05
CA PHE A 72 6.80 -6.38 -1.94
C PHE A 72 6.15 -7.48 -1.11
N SER A 73 6.37 -8.73 -1.53
CA SER A 73 5.95 -9.92 -0.78
C SER A 73 6.90 -11.07 -1.07
N ALA A 74 7.67 -11.48 -0.06
CA ALA A 74 8.68 -12.53 -0.20
C ALA A 74 8.10 -13.90 -0.62
N THR A 75 6.84 -14.16 -0.27
CA THR A 75 6.18 -15.46 -0.49
C THR A 75 5.47 -15.58 -1.84
N THR A 76 5.25 -14.48 -2.56
CA THR A 76 4.54 -14.54 -3.84
C THR A 76 5.51 -14.66 -5.01
N ARG A 77 5.15 -15.43 -6.02
CA ARG A 77 5.92 -15.51 -7.27
C ARG A 77 6.03 -14.11 -7.88
N GLY A 78 7.25 -13.71 -8.20
CA GLY A 78 7.55 -12.37 -8.73
C GLY A 78 7.60 -11.27 -7.66
N TYR A 79 7.67 -11.65 -6.37
CA TYR A 79 7.94 -10.77 -5.23
C TYR A 79 7.00 -9.57 -5.07
N ARG A 80 5.81 -9.66 -5.65
CA ARG A 80 4.82 -8.58 -5.65
C ARG A 80 3.43 -9.08 -5.25
N LYS A 81 2.72 -8.24 -4.51
CA LYS A 81 1.34 -8.43 -4.09
C LYS A 81 0.57 -7.13 -4.29
N GLY A 82 -0.72 -7.19 -4.62
CA GLY A 82 -1.55 -6.00 -4.72
C GLY A 82 -1.71 -5.31 -3.37
N ILE A 83 -1.57 -3.99 -3.32
CA ILE A 83 -1.61 -3.20 -2.08
C ILE A 83 -2.94 -3.38 -1.31
N HIS A 84 -4.02 -3.64 -2.03
CA HIS A 84 -5.34 -3.87 -1.44
C HIS A 84 -5.49 -5.16 -0.66
N LYS A 85 -4.52 -6.07 -0.76
CA LYS A 85 -4.49 -7.29 0.04
C LYS A 85 -3.83 -7.06 1.41
N MET A 86 -3.32 -5.85 1.68
CA MET A 86 -2.82 -5.50 2.99
C MET A 86 -3.96 -5.11 3.94
N PRO A 87 -3.96 -5.60 5.19
CA PRO A 87 -4.88 -5.13 6.22
C PRO A 87 -4.79 -3.62 6.36
N LYS A 88 -5.96 -2.95 6.37
CA LYS A 88 -6.06 -1.49 6.59
C LYS A 88 -5.19 -0.63 5.66
N TRP A 89 -4.92 -1.11 4.43
CA TRP A 89 -4.13 -0.41 3.42
C TRP A 89 -4.62 0.99 3.05
N THR A 90 -5.90 1.32 3.33
CA THR A 90 -6.46 2.65 3.08
C THR A 90 -6.03 3.69 4.12
N ARG A 91 -5.58 3.25 5.30
CA ARG A 91 -5.12 4.10 6.41
C ARG A 91 -3.60 4.07 6.56
N LEU A 92 -2.96 2.96 6.19
CA LEU A 92 -1.52 2.81 6.25
C LEU A 92 -0.85 3.49 5.05
N THR A 93 0.26 4.19 5.31
CA THR A 93 1.11 4.78 4.28
C THR A 93 2.18 3.77 3.87
N HIS A 94 2.21 3.40 2.59
CA HIS A 94 3.22 2.52 2.03
C HIS A 94 3.71 3.10 0.70
N ARG A 95 4.97 3.52 0.64
CA ARG A 95 5.52 4.25 -0.52
C ARG A 95 6.81 3.68 -1.11
N VAL A 96 7.58 2.95 -0.31
CA VAL A 96 8.90 2.43 -0.70
C VAL A 96 8.88 0.91 -0.61
N ASN A 97 9.44 0.26 -1.64
CA ASN A 97 9.70 -1.17 -1.67
C ASN A 97 11.23 -1.40 -1.61
N PRO A 98 11.72 -2.56 -1.15
CA PRO A 98 13.15 -2.88 -1.18
C PRO A 98 13.71 -2.83 -2.61
N LYS A 99 14.91 -2.25 -2.77
CA LYS A 99 15.57 -2.08 -4.07
C LYS A 99 15.87 -3.45 -4.70
N GLY A 100 15.57 -3.60 -5.99
CA GLY A 100 15.78 -4.84 -6.74
C GLY A 100 14.55 -5.76 -6.80
N PHE A 101 13.47 -5.44 -6.09
CA PHE A 101 12.22 -6.20 -6.11
C PHE A 101 11.05 -5.38 -6.64
#